data_AF-A0A3C1GN09-F1
#
_entry.id   AF-A0A3C1GN09-F1
#
_cell.length_a   1.000
_cell.length_b   1.000
_cell.length_c   1.000
_cell.angle_alpha   90.00
_cell.angle_beta   90.00
_cell.angle_gamma   90.00
#
_symmetry.space_group_name_H-M   'P 1'
#
loop_
_entity.id
_entity.type
_entity.pdbx_description
1 polymer ?
#
loop_
_entity_poly.entity_id
_entity_poly.type
_entity_poly.pdbx_seq_one_letter_code
_entity_poly.pdbx_strand_id
1 'polypeptide(L)'
;MSLGLALLLPLLGLALWVFVRVHPRSGSAGALRAYNVGVVLVAVAGCAWTASHFYRTTGQSADRAWWPVLATLASLLVVSGVLLAGAMVRNLLLFRGRRRRR
;
A
#
# COMPACT_ATOMS: atom_id res chain seq x y z
N MET A 1 -19.93 8.70 5.58
CA MET A 1 -18.45 8.85 5.54
C MET A 1 -17.74 8.11 6.66
N SER A 2 -18.31 8.03 7.87
CA SER A 2 -17.71 7.41 9.05
C SER A 2 -17.35 5.92 8.88
N LEU A 3 -18.20 5.16 8.20
CA LEU A 3 -17.98 3.71 7.98
C LEU A 3 -16.75 3.40 7.10
N GLY A 4 -16.52 4.19 6.04
CA GLY A 4 -15.39 3.98 5.14
C GLY A 4 -14.05 4.19 5.85
N LEU A 5 -13.93 5.26 6.64
CA LEU A 5 -12.74 5.50 7.47
C LEU A 5 -12.60 4.47 8.58
N ALA A 6 -13.71 4.10 9.23
CA ALA A 6 -13.71 3.08 10.28
C ALA A 6 -13.25 1.71 9.79
N LEU A 7 -13.40 1.40 8.50
CA LEU A 7 -12.90 0.17 7.89
C LEU A 7 -11.47 0.31 7.35
N LEU A 8 -11.19 1.42 6.66
CA LEU A 8 -9.90 1.63 5.98
C LEU A 8 -8.75 1.91 6.94
N LEU A 9 -9.00 2.57 8.08
CA LEU A 9 -7.95 2.83 9.07
C LEU A 9 -7.44 1.53 9.72
N PRO A 10 -8.30 0.61 10.22
CA PRO A 10 -7.86 -0.70 10.68
C PRO A 10 -7.18 -1.50 9.58
N LEU A 11 -7.69 -1.45 8.33
CA LEU A 11 -7.09 -2.16 7.21
C LEU A 11 -5.67 -1.64 6.92
N LEU A 12 -5.47 -0.32 6.91
CA LEU A 12 -4.15 0.29 6.75
C LEU A 12 -3.22 -0.09 7.91
N GLY A 13 -3.72 -0.03 9.14
CA GLY A 13 -2.97 -0.44 10.34
C GLY A 13 -2.52 -1.90 10.25
N LEU A 14 -3.41 -2.80 9.83
CA LEU A 14 -3.11 -4.21 9.61
C LEU A 14 -2.10 -4.39 8.47
N ALA A 15 -2.29 -3.70 7.34
CA ALA A 15 -1.38 -3.77 6.19
C ALA A 15 0.04 -3.31 6.56
N LEU A 16 0.15 -2.20 7.27
CA LEU A 16 1.42 -1.68 7.78
C LEU A 16 2.04 -2.66 8.79
N TRP A 17 1.24 -3.17 9.73
CA TRP A 17 1.69 -4.15 10.71
C TRP A 17 2.25 -5.40 10.03
N VAL A 18 1.52 -5.98 9.08
CA VAL A 18 1.96 -7.13 8.29
C VAL A 18 3.26 -6.81 7.53
N PHE A 19 3.32 -5.67 6.85
CA PHE A 19 4.49 -5.29 6.06
C PHE A 19 5.74 -5.08 6.91
N VAL A 20 5.60 -4.56 8.12
CA VAL A 20 6.73 -4.32 9.04
C VAL A 20 7.11 -5.59 9.81
N ARG A 21 6.14 -6.32 10.38
CA ARG A 21 6.40 -7.48 11.26
C ARG A 21 6.76 -8.75 10.51
N VAL A 22 6.23 -8.96 9.31
CA VAL A 22 6.44 -10.22 8.58
C VAL A 22 7.79 -10.17 7.85
N HIS A 23 8.87 -10.46 8.56
CA HIS A 23 10.20 -10.49 7.98
C HIS A 23 10.40 -11.69 7.05
N PRO A 24 11.06 -11.48 5.90
CA PRO A 24 11.43 -12.58 5.02
C PRO A 24 12.44 -13.52 5.67
N ARG A 25 12.34 -14.82 5.36
CA ARG A 25 13.18 -15.88 5.95
C ARG A 25 14.63 -15.91 5.43
N SER A 26 14.92 -15.17 4.36
CA SER A 26 16.24 -15.14 3.71
C SER A 26 16.42 -13.81 2.97
N GLY A 27 17.66 -13.44 2.65
CA GLY A 27 17.96 -12.24 1.86
C GLY A 27 18.93 -11.29 2.56
N SER A 28 19.70 -10.54 1.78
CA SER A 28 20.60 -9.52 2.33
C SER A 28 19.80 -8.30 2.81
N ALA A 29 20.28 -7.65 3.88
CA ALA A 29 19.64 -6.44 4.41
C ALA A 29 19.54 -5.31 3.36
N GLY A 30 20.54 -5.20 2.47
CA GLY A 30 20.54 -4.24 1.37
C GLY A 30 19.42 -4.48 0.35
N ALA A 31 19.26 -5.71 -0.12
CA ALA A 31 18.19 -6.06 -1.07
C ALA A 31 16.80 -5.86 -0.47
N LEU A 32 16.63 -6.19 0.82
CA LEU A 32 15.39 -5.96 1.55
C LEU A 32 15.04 -4.48 1.65
N ARG A 33 16.04 -3.63 1.94
CA ARG A 33 15.85 -2.17 2.03
C ARG A 33 15.46 -1.58 0.68
N ALA A 34 16.16 -1.96 -0.40
CA ALA A 34 15.84 -1.50 -1.75
C ALA A 34 14.41 -1.89 -2.16
N TYR A 35 14.00 -3.13 -1.87
CA TYR A 35 12.63 -3.59 -2.14
C TYR A 35 11.59 -2.78 -1.35
N ASN A 36 11.80 -2.57 -0.05
CA ASN A 36 10.87 -1.81 0.78
C ASN A 36 10.73 -0.36 0.30
N VAL A 37 11.84 0.28 -0.09
CA VAL A 37 11.81 1.61 -0.72
C VAL A 37 10.99 1.59 -2.01
N GLY A 38 11.18 0.57 -2.86
CA GLY A 38 10.39 0.39 -4.07
C GLY A 38 8.89 0.29 -3.79
N VAL A 39 8.47 -0.51 -2.80
CA VAL A 39 7.05 -0.62 -2.39
C VAL A 39 6.50 0.73 -1.94
N VAL A 40 7.26 1.49 -1.15
CA VAL A 40 6.85 2.84 -0.71
C VAL A 40 6.71 3.79 -1.89
N LEU A 41 7.65 3.79 -2.83
CA LEU A 41 7.57 4.62 -4.03
C LEU A 41 6.34 4.28 -4.88
N VAL A 42 6.00 3.00 -5.03
CA VAL A 42 4.77 2.56 -5.72
C VAL A 42 3.53 3.06 -4.98
N ALA A 43 3.51 2.98 -3.65
CA ALA A 43 2.39 3.49 -2.86
C ALA A 43 2.20 5.01 -3.03
N VAL A 44 3.30 5.78 -2.99
CA VAL A 44 3.29 7.24 -3.22
C VAL A 44 2.82 7.58 -4.63
N ALA A 45 3.31 6.87 -5.65
CA ALA A 45 2.87 7.05 -7.03
C ALA A 45 1.38 6.74 -7.18
N GLY A 46 0.89 5.70 -6.51
CA GLY A 46 -0.53 5.36 -6.44
C GLY A 46 -1.37 6.48 -5.84
N CYS A 47 -0.92 7.11 -4.74
CA CYS A 47 -1.60 8.26 -4.15
C CYS A 47 -1.62 9.49 -5.08
N ALA A 48 -0.52 9.77 -5.76
CA ALA A 48 -0.47 10.87 -6.74
C ALA A 48 -1.43 10.62 -7.91
N TRP A 49 -1.51 9.37 -8.37
CA TRP A 49 -2.43 8.95 -9.41
C TRP A 49 -3.90 9.09 -8.97
N THR A 50 -4.28 8.58 -7.80
CA THR A 50 -5.66 8.70 -7.29
C THR A 50 -6.07 10.15 -7.11
N ALA A 51 -5.21 10.99 -6.53
CA ALA A 51 -5.46 12.42 -6.38
C ALA A 51 -5.69 13.09 -7.75
N SER A 52 -4.81 12.83 -8.72
CA SER A 52 -4.93 13.37 -10.07
C SER A 52 -6.20 12.90 -10.78
N HIS A 53 -6.56 11.62 -10.62
CA HIS A 53 -7.76 11.03 -11.20
C HIS A 53 -9.03 11.71 -10.67
N PHE A 54 -9.20 11.77 -9.35
CA PHE A 54 -10.39 12.38 -8.74
C PHE A 54 -10.46 13.89 -8.95
N TYR A 55 -9.32 14.58 -8.99
CA TYR A 55 -9.30 15.99 -9.36
C TYR A 55 -9.84 16.22 -10.77
N ARG A 56 -9.46 15.37 -11.75
CA ARG A 56 -9.93 15.49 -13.14
C ARG A 56 -11.40 15.10 -13.31
N THR A 57 -11.87 14.06 -12.62
CA THR A 57 -13.23 13.52 -12.80
C THR A 57 -14.29 14.20 -11.93
N THR A 58 -13.92 14.60 -10.71
CA THR A 58 -14.86 15.18 -9.73
C THR A 58 -14.54 16.64 -9.40
N GLY A 59 -13.29 17.07 -9.56
CA GLY A 59 -12.87 18.44 -9.21
C GLY A 59 -13.44 19.54 -10.12
N GLN A 60 -13.93 19.19 -11.32
CA GLN A 60 -14.57 20.11 -12.26
C GLN A 60 -16.11 20.01 -12.25
N SER A 61 -16.67 19.18 -11.37
CA SER A 61 -18.12 18.90 -11.30
C SER A 61 -18.77 19.67 -10.15
N ALA A 62 -20.11 19.63 -10.07
CA ALA A 62 -20.88 20.22 -8.96
C ALA A 62 -20.40 19.72 -7.58
N ASP A 63 -19.88 18.49 -7.53
CA ASP A 63 -19.35 17.84 -6.34
C ASP A 63 -17.85 18.14 -6.07
N ARG A 64 -17.30 19.26 -6.56
CA ARG A 64 -15.87 19.62 -6.36
C ARG A 64 -15.41 19.62 -4.89
N ALA A 65 -16.30 19.78 -3.93
CA ALA A 65 -15.91 19.72 -2.52
C ALA A 65 -15.52 18.29 -2.07
N TRP A 66 -15.98 17.27 -2.80
CA TRP A 66 -15.85 15.86 -2.42
C TRP A 66 -14.62 15.17 -2.98
N TRP A 67 -14.00 15.70 -4.03
CA TRP A 67 -12.83 15.05 -4.66
C TRP A 67 -11.68 14.78 -3.68
N PRO A 68 -11.35 15.64 -2.69
CA PRO A 68 -10.26 15.36 -1.75
C PRO A 68 -10.59 14.17 -0.83
N VAL A 69 -11.86 14.05 -0.42
CA VAL A 69 -12.33 12.95 0.42
C VAL A 69 -12.24 11.64 -0.34
N LEU A 70 -12.74 11.61 -1.58
CA LEU A 70 -12.70 10.42 -2.44
C LEU A 70 -11.25 10.01 -2.75
N ALA A 71 -10.39 10.98 -3.07
CA ALA A 71 -8.97 10.75 -3.29
C ALA A 71 -8.30 10.17 -2.03
N THR A 72 -8.65 10.67 -0.84
CA THR A 72 -8.08 10.16 0.43
C THR A 72 -8.52 8.73 0.70
N LEU A 73 -9.81 8.41 0.57
CA LEU A 73 -10.33 7.06 0.77
C LEU A 73 -9.73 6.07 -0.24
N ALA A 74 -9.64 6.48 -1.51
CA ALA A 74 -9.00 5.66 -2.55
C ALA A 74 -7.50 5.46 -2.27
N SER A 75 -6.80 6.50 -1.81
CA SER A 75 -5.38 6.40 -1.46
C SER A 75 -5.15 5.46 -0.28
N LEU A 76 -5.99 5.50 0.76
CA LEU A 76 -5.93 4.54 1.87
C LEU A 76 -6.05 3.09 1.39
N LEU A 77 -6.98 2.83 0.47
CA LEU A 77 -7.16 1.51 -0.13
C LEU A 77 -5.94 1.10 -0.96
N VAL A 78 -5.43 2.00 -1.81
CA VAL A 78 -4.24 1.77 -2.64
C VAL A 78 -3.01 1.46 -1.77
N VAL A 79 -2.73 2.28 -0.76
CA VAL A 79 -1.60 2.06 0.15
C VAL A 79 -1.73 0.72 0.87
N SER A 80 -2.90 0.42 1.42
CA SER A 80 -3.15 -0.85 2.11
C SER A 80 -2.94 -2.05 1.18
N GLY A 81 -3.47 -1.98 -0.04
CA GLY A 81 -3.31 -3.01 -1.06
C GLY A 81 -1.85 -3.19 -1.49
N VAL A 82 -1.13 -2.09 -1.74
CA VAL A 82 0.30 -2.12 -2.12
C VAL A 82 1.16 -2.71 -1.01
N LEU A 83 0.91 -2.34 0.25
CA LEU A 83 1.65 -2.90 1.39
C LEU A 83 1.37 -4.40 1.57
N LEU A 84 0.10 -4.82 1.49
CA LEU A 84 -0.26 -6.24 1.59
C LEU A 84 0.32 -7.07 0.45
N ALA A 85 0.15 -6.61 -0.80
CA ALA A 85 0.71 -7.27 -1.97
C ALA A 85 2.24 -7.29 -1.90
N GLY A 86 2.86 -6.16 -1.51
CA GLY A 86 4.30 -6.04 -1.32
C GLY A 86 4.82 -7.02 -0.28
N ALA A 87 4.13 -7.18 0.86
CA ALA A 87 4.46 -8.15 1.89
C ALA A 87 4.34 -9.60 1.37
N MET A 88 3.25 -9.92 0.67
CA MET A 88 3.04 -11.24 0.09
C MET A 88 4.10 -11.60 -0.95
N VAL A 89 4.36 -10.71 -1.91
CA VAL A 89 5.39 -10.92 -2.96
C VAL A 89 6.78 -11.11 -2.33
N ARG A 90 7.13 -10.26 -1.36
CA ARG A 90 8.39 -10.37 -0.62
C ARG A 90 8.54 -11.74 0.04
N ASN A 91 7.50 -12.20 0.74
CA ASN A 91 7.58 -13.38 1.58
C ASN A 91 7.34 -14.70 0.84
N LEU A 92 6.56 -14.68 -0.25
CA LEU A 92 6.14 -15.88 -1.00
C LEU A 92 6.91 -16.09 -2.30
N LEU A 93 7.40 -15.03 -2.96
CA LEU A 93 8.04 -15.13 -4.27
C LEU A 93 9.54 -14.85 -4.19
N LEU A 94 9.94 -13.71 -3.60
CA LEU A 94 11.33 -13.24 -3.67
C LEU A 94 12.25 -13.89 -2.62
N PHE A 95 11.79 -13.96 -1.38
CA PHE A 95 12.61 -14.42 -0.25
C PHE A 95 12.06 -15.69 0.40
N ARG A 96 11.37 -16.50 -0.39
CA ARG A 96 10.89 -17.83 0.01
C ARG A 96 12.10 -18.74 0.18
N GLY A 97 12.71 -18.68 1.37
CA GLY A 97 13.90 -19.45 1.69
C GLY A 97 13.71 -20.91 1.31
N ARG A 98 14.51 -21.40 0.36
CA ARG A 98 14.69 -22.84 0.19
C ARG A 98 15.16 -23.37 1.55
N ARG A 99 14.29 -24.08 2.27
CA ARG A 99 14.70 -24.97 3.36
C ARG A 99 15.82 -25.82 2.79
N ARG A 100 17.08 -25.49 3.09
CA ARG A 100 18.17 -26.45 2.95
C ARG A 100 17.82 -27.55 3.95
N ARG A 101 17.29 -28.66 3.44
CA ARG A 101 17.35 -29.95 4.12
C ARG A 101 18.85 -30.17 4.38
N ARG A 102 19.27 -30.05 5.61
CA ARG A 102 20.44 -30.73 6.15
C ARG A 102 19.92 -31.67 7.21
#